data_AF-A0A9P5CAQ8-F1
#
_entry.id   AF-A0A9P5CAQ8-F1
#
_cell.length_a   1.000
_cell.length_b   1.000
_cell.length_c   1.000
_cell.angle_alpha   90.00
_cell.angle_beta   90.00
_cell.angle_gamma   90.00
#
_symmetry.space_group_name_H-M   'P 1'
#
loop_
_entity.id
_entity.type
_entity.pdbx_description
1 polymer ?
#
loop_
_entity_poly.entity_id
_entity_poly.type
_entity_poly.pdbx_seq_one_letter_code
_entity_poly.pdbx_strand_id
1 'polypeptide(L)'
;MSGAADDVVALFRIHTAALAQQDWATITARLHPNLTRNHIALTAEQYVNQAKEGFKAIPDLEVALDQAFADKNGSFVFGRLIVRGTLKQEFMGVKPSGRPFEFSELTIYEYRDGKVFRILTATDKESIKNQVESLPRTPFDTGYGYGLPEQTTGLKEKFTSLIEGITKGNVKESVLKYCAPNVLFNGIRNITREEIIQQNLTIQDALTDLKVEFDGLVVDEDHQRVGSAYFVTGRVTKPFKDYLPGQIVQQYKYAIHFINEDGQLGALTSVVESEKAIEGGTEAAH
;
A
#
# COMPACT_ATOMS: atom_id res chain seq x y z
N MET A 1 -18.90 -1.01 -23.28
CA MET A 1 -18.24 0.31 -23.30
C MET A 1 -17.36 0.35 -22.07
N SER A 2 -16.04 0.54 -22.19
CA SER A 2 -15.17 0.64 -21.02
C SER A 2 -15.53 1.88 -20.22
N GLY A 3 -15.52 1.77 -18.89
CA GLY A 3 -15.74 2.91 -18.00
C GLY A 3 -14.45 3.70 -17.79
N ALA A 4 -14.55 4.91 -17.22
CA ALA A 4 -13.37 5.72 -16.86
C ALA A 4 -12.39 5.00 -15.92
N ALA A 5 -12.88 4.07 -15.08
CA ALA A 5 -12.07 3.21 -14.22
C ALA A 5 -11.21 2.22 -15.02
N ASP A 6 -11.80 1.54 -16.01
CA ASP A 6 -11.06 0.64 -16.90
C ASP A 6 -9.97 1.38 -17.66
N ASP A 7 -10.24 2.64 -18.04
CA ASP A 7 -9.31 3.48 -18.76
C ASP A 7 -8.08 3.83 -17.89
N VAL A 8 -8.25 4.20 -16.61
CA VAL A 8 -7.10 4.48 -15.72
C VAL A 8 -6.32 3.23 -15.34
N VAL A 9 -6.99 2.09 -15.12
CA VAL A 9 -6.30 0.80 -14.90
C VAL A 9 -5.50 0.40 -16.13
N ALA A 10 -6.01 0.62 -17.34
CA ALA A 10 -5.27 0.40 -18.58
C ALA A 10 -4.05 1.33 -18.71
N LEU A 11 -4.19 2.62 -18.36
CA LEU A 11 -3.06 3.56 -18.31
C LEU A 11 -1.99 3.11 -17.32
N PHE A 12 -2.38 2.60 -16.16
CA PHE A 12 -1.46 2.05 -15.17
C PHE A 12 -0.73 0.81 -15.69
N ARG A 13 -1.45 -0.13 -16.32
CA ARG A 13 -0.84 -1.32 -16.96
C ARG A 13 0.17 -0.94 -18.03
N ILE A 14 -0.14 0.06 -18.86
CA ILE A 14 0.79 0.60 -19.87
C ILE A 14 2.04 1.18 -19.19
N HIS A 15 1.88 1.96 -18.12
CA HIS A 15 2.99 2.53 -17.36
C HIS A 15 3.90 1.44 -16.78
N THR A 16 3.33 0.40 -16.17
CA THR A 16 4.10 -0.72 -15.59
C THR A 16 4.81 -1.55 -16.66
N ALA A 17 4.18 -1.76 -17.81
CA ALA A 17 4.79 -2.48 -18.93
C ALA A 17 5.96 -1.68 -19.53
N ALA A 18 5.79 -0.35 -19.67
CA ALA A 18 6.85 0.53 -20.11
C ALA A 18 8.04 0.55 -19.14
N LEU A 19 7.78 0.53 -17.83
CA LEU A 19 8.82 0.42 -16.80
C LEU A 19 9.60 -0.89 -16.93
N ALA A 20 8.90 -2.03 -17.08
CA ALA A 20 9.53 -3.35 -17.25
C ALA A 20 10.40 -3.41 -18.53
N GLN A 21 10.03 -2.71 -19.59
CA GLN A 21 10.78 -2.65 -20.85
C GLN A 21 11.81 -1.50 -20.90
N GLN A 22 11.91 -0.70 -19.84
CA GLN A 22 12.74 0.52 -19.82
C GLN A 22 12.39 1.51 -20.95
N ASP A 23 11.12 1.54 -21.36
CA ASP A 23 10.60 2.49 -22.36
C ASP A 23 10.36 3.86 -21.71
N TRP A 24 11.47 4.58 -21.52
CA TRP A 24 11.49 5.90 -20.90
C TRP A 24 10.70 6.94 -21.69
N ALA A 25 10.58 6.77 -23.01
CA ALA A 25 9.82 7.70 -23.86
C ALA A 25 8.32 7.59 -23.56
N THR A 26 7.80 6.36 -23.52
CA THR A 26 6.40 6.08 -23.17
C THR A 26 6.04 6.55 -21.76
N ILE A 27 6.96 6.35 -20.79
CA ILE A 27 6.80 6.88 -19.43
C ILE A 27 6.76 8.41 -19.45
N THR A 28 7.78 9.06 -20.01
CA THR A 28 7.92 10.53 -20.02
C THR A 28 6.70 11.21 -20.64
N ALA A 29 6.18 10.68 -21.75
CA ALA A 29 5.03 11.24 -22.46
C ALA A 29 3.73 11.24 -21.63
N ARG A 30 3.63 10.34 -20.64
CA ARG A 30 2.44 10.14 -19.80
C ARG A 30 2.54 10.76 -18.41
N LEU A 31 3.64 11.43 -18.08
CA LEU A 31 3.76 12.17 -16.82
C LEU A 31 3.14 13.55 -16.96
N HIS A 32 2.36 13.94 -15.96
CA HIS A 32 1.80 15.29 -15.88
C HIS A 32 2.93 16.29 -15.57
N PRO A 33 2.90 17.53 -16.11
CA PRO A 33 3.93 18.55 -15.82
C PRO A 33 4.10 18.89 -14.34
N ASN A 34 3.02 18.77 -13.57
CA ASN A 34 2.98 18.99 -12.12
C ASN A 34 2.99 17.66 -11.34
N LEU A 35 3.71 16.64 -11.83
CA LEU A 35 3.82 15.35 -11.18
C LEU A 35 4.32 15.52 -9.73
N THR A 36 3.69 14.81 -8.81
CA THR A 36 4.23 14.58 -7.46
C THR A 36 4.47 13.10 -7.22
N ARG A 37 5.54 12.75 -6.54
CA ARG A 37 5.79 11.39 -6.02
C ARG A 37 6.09 11.47 -4.54
N ASN A 38 5.31 10.77 -3.71
CA ASN A 38 5.38 10.84 -2.24
C ASN A 38 5.48 12.30 -1.77
N HIS A 39 4.53 13.11 -2.24
CA HIS A 39 4.41 14.56 -1.97
C HIS A 39 5.52 15.46 -2.50
N ILE A 40 6.58 14.91 -3.10
CA ILE A 40 7.66 15.69 -3.71
C ILE A 40 7.33 15.96 -5.17
N ALA A 41 7.31 17.23 -5.56
CA ALA A 41 7.17 17.62 -6.96
C ALA A 41 8.39 17.15 -7.77
N LEU A 42 8.13 16.52 -8.91
CA LEU A 42 9.17 16.01 -9.80
C LEU A 42 8.89 16.44 -11.24
N THR A 43 9.94 16.77 -11.97
CA THR A 43 9.88 16.76 -13.44
C THR A 43 9.83 15.33 -13.95
N ALA A 44 9.36 15.14 -15.18
CA ALA A 44 9.39 13.84 -15.84
C ALA A 44 10.83 13.27 -15.93
N GLU A 45 11.81 14.13 -16.17
CA GLU A 45 13.23 13.76 -16.19
C GLU A 45 13.71 13.26 -14.82
N GLN A 46 13.38 13.97 -13.73
CA GLN A 46 13.75 13.55 -12.39
C GLN A 46 13.14 12.19 -12.02
N TYR A 47 11.87 11.97 -12.35
CA TYR A 47 11.22 10.68 -12.15
C TYR A 47 11.91 9.55 -12.93
N VAL A 48 12.19 9.75 -14.21
CA VAL A 48 12.86 8.75 -15.06
C VAL A 48 14.29 8.48 -14.57
N ASN A 49 15.02 9.51 -14.12
CA ASN A 49 16.36 9.33 -13.59
C ASN A 49 16.35 8.49 -12.30
N GLN A 50 15.37 8.70 -11.40
CA GLN A 50 15.21 7.84 -10.23
C GLN A 50 14.94 6.37 -10.60
N ALA A 51 14.09 6.12 -11.61
CA ALA A 51 13.84 4.77 -12.09
C ALA A 51 15.11 4.12 -12.67
N LYS A 52 15.88 4.87 -13.47
CA LYS A 52 17.16 4.42 -14.04
C LYS A 52 18.18 4.04 -12.97
N GLU A 53 18.25 4.75 -11.83
CA GLU A 53 19.14 4.37 -10.72
C GLU A 53 18.77 3.01 -10.13
N GLY A 54 17.47 2.66 -10.07
CA GLY A 54 17.02 1.32 -9.70
C GLY A 54 17.55 0.23 -10.64
N PHE A 55 17.44 0.45 -11.95
CA PHE A 55 17.98 -0.48 -12.97
C PHE A 55 19.52 -0.54 -12.99
N LYS A 56 20.23 0.53 -12.60
CA LYS A 56 21.68 0.46 -12.38
C LYS A 56 22.02 -0.43 -11.18
N ALA A 57 21.23 -0.34 -10.11
CA ALA A 57 21.46 -1.14 -8.91
C ALA A 57 21.12 -2.61 -9.10
N ILE A 58 20.11 -2.88 -9.91
CA ILE A 58 19.55 -4.21 -10.19
C ILE A 58 19.49 -4.34 -11.73
N PRO A 59 20.57 -4.74 -12.42
CA PRO A 59 20.60 -4.75 -13.89
C PRO A 59 19.66 -5.76 -14.54
N ASP A 60 19.29 -6.82 -13.81
CA ASP A 60 18.33 -7.85 -14.17
C ASP A 60 16.96 -7.60 -13.51
N LEU A 61 16.61 -6.34 -13.24
CA LEU A 61 15.35 -5.96 -12.60
C LEU A 61 14.16 -6.32 -13.50
N GLU A 62 13.26 -7.13 -12.95
CA GLU A 62 11.96 -7.44 -13.51
C GLU A 62 10.86 -6.80 -12.66
N VAL A 63 9.91 -6.11 -13.30
CA VAL A 63 8.71 -5.58 -12.65
C VAL A 63 7.51 -6.38 -13.14
N ALA A 64 6.80 -7.03 -12.22
CA ALA A 64 5.57 -7.76 -12.49
C ALA A 64 4.39 -7.08 -11.77
N LEU A 65 3.28 -6.93 -12.49
CA LEU A 65 2.03 -6.43 -11.91
C LEU A 65 1.28 -7.57 -11.21
N ASP A 66 1.07 -7.46 -9.91
CA ASP A 66 0.39 -8.46 -9.07
C ASP A 66 -1.06 -8.09 -8.75
N GLN A 67 -1.34 -6.78 -8.57
CA GLN A 67 -2.70 -6.23 -8.45
C GLN A 67 -2.81 -4.89 -9.16
N ALA A 68 -3.94 -4.63 -9.80
CA ALA A 68 -4.35 -3.28 -10.19
C ALA A 68 -5.88 -3.13 -10.15
N PHE A 69 -6.37 -2.13 -9.41
CA PHE A 69 -7.79 -1.80 -9.37
C PHE A 69 -8.02 -0.31 -9.12
N ALA A 70 -9.20 0.16 -9.50
CA ALA A 70 -9.64 1.54 -9.35
C ALA A 70 -11.08 1.57 -8.81
N ASP A 71 -11.47 2.70 -8.22
CA ASP A 71 -12.88 2.96 -7.92
C ASP A 71 -13.63 3.06 -9.24
N LYS A 72 -14.89 2.63 -9.26
CA LYS A 72 -15.76 2.60 -10.44
C LYS A 72 -15.78 3.89 -11.28
N ASN A 73 -15.60 5.05 -10.66
CA ASN A 73 -15.56 6.36 -11.32
C ASN A 73 -14.30 7.17 -10.97
N GLY A 74 -13.29 6.53 -10.36
CA GLY A 74 -12.16 7.21 -9.76
C GLY A 74 -11.03 7.49 -10.73
N SER A 75 -10.31 8.58 -10.47
CA SER A 75 -9.02 8.89 -11.11
C SER A 75 -7.84 8.14 -10.48
N PHE A 76 -8.09 7.31 -9.47
CA PHE A 76 -7.07 6.63 -8.68
C PHE A 76 -6.97 5.15 -9.04
N VAL A 77 -5.75 4.67 -9.19
CA VAL A 77 -5.45 3.24 -9.34
C VAL A 77 -4.59 2.81 -8.17
N PHE A 78 -5.04 1.82 -7.41
CA PHE A 78 -4.20 1.09 -6.49
C PHE A 78 -3.45 0.00 -7.25
N GLY A 79 -2.15 -0.14 -7.02
CA GLY A 79 -1.34 -1.19 -7.61
C GLY A 79 -0.44 -1.90 -6.60
N ARG A 80 -0.26 -3.21 -6.78
CA ARG A 80 0.85 -3.96 -6.17
C ARG A 80 1.78 -4.44 -7.28
N LEU A 81 3.04 -4.04 -7.18
CA LEU A 81 4.11 -4.51 -8.05
C LEU A 81 4.98 -5.49 -7.27
N ILE A 82 5.44 -6.54 -7.95
CA ILE A 82 6.51 -7.41 -7.45
C ILE A 82 7.73 -7.13 -8.29
N VAL A 83 8.80 -6.73 -7.62
CA VAL A 83 10.09 -6.44 -8.25
C VAL A 83 11.05 -7.56 -7.89
N ARG A 84 11.73 -8.10 -8.91
CA ARG A 84 12.71 -9.17 -8.78
C ARG A 84 14.03 -8.73 -9.40
N GLY A 85 15.14 -9.21 -8.86
CA GLY A 85 16.43 -9.16 -9.55
C GLY A 85 17.59 -9.50 -8.62
N THR A 86 18.80 -9.18 -9.04
CA THR A 86 20.04 -9.42 -8.31
C THR A 86 20.72 -8.10 -8.03
N LEU A 87 20.89 -7.77 -6.76
CA LEU A 87 21.53 -6.52 -6.37
C LEU A 87 23.03 -6.52 -6.76
N LYS A 88 23.49 -5.52 -7.51
CA LYS A 88 24.88 -5.36 -7.95
C LYS A 88 25.64 -4.21 -7.29
N GLN A 89 24.92 -3.22 -6.79
CA GLN A 89 25.49 -2.11 -6.00
C GLN A 89 24.65 -1.87 -4.75
N GLU A 90 25.15 -1.09 -3.80
CA GLU A 90 24.34 -0.75 -2.62
C GLU A 90 23.05 -0.03 -3.02
N PHE A 91 21.92 -0.51 -2.50
CA PHE A 91 20.60 0.07 -2.76
C PHE A 91 19.80 0.09 -1.47
N MET A 92 19.24 1.26 -1.12
CA MET A 92 18.48 1.48 0.12
C MET A 92 19.23 1.02 1.40
N GLY A 93 20.56 1.20 1.43
CA GLY A 93 21.40 0.80 2.56
C GLY A 93 21.71 -0.70 2.66
N VAL A 94 21.32 -1.48 1.65
CA VAL A 94 21.57 -2.92 1.57
C VAL A 94 22.71 -3.18 0.59
N LYS A 95 23.73 -3.91 1.06
CA LYS A 95 24.87 -4.33 0.24
C LYS A 95 24.51 -5.56 -0.61
N PRO A 96 25.07 -5.69 -1.82
CA PRO A 96 24.78 -6.83 -2.70
C PRO A 96 25.24 -8.14 -2.05
N SER A 97 24.36 -9.13 -1.95
CA SER A 97 24.74 -10.50 -1.57
C SER A 97 25.11 -11.38 -2.78
N GLY A 98 24.79 -10.91 -3.99
CA GLY A 98 24.92 -11.68 -5.23
C GLY A 98 23.79 -12.69 -5.48
N ARG A 99 22.81 -12.80 -4.57
CA ARG A 99 21.63 -13.67 -4.72
C ARG A 99 20.43 -12.91 -5.30
N PRO A 100 19.54 -13.60 -6.04
CA PRO A 100 18.27 -13.02 -6.45
C PRO A 100 17.39 -12.74 -5.23
N PHE A 101 16.59 -11.68 -5.32
CA PHE A 101 15.61 -11.33 -4.30
C PHE A 101 14.35 -10.75 -4.96
N GLU A 102 13.26 -10.80 -4.21
CA GLU A 102 11.98 -10.17 -4.53
C GLU A 102 11.60 -9.17 -3.43
N PHE A 103 10.98 -8.08 -3.82
CA PHE A 103 10.30 -7.16 -2.91
C PHE A 103 9.01 -6.66 -3.57
N SER A 104 8.06 -6.22 -2.75
CA SER A 104 6.82 -5.64 -3.27
C SER A 104 6.80 -4.13 -3.12
N GLU A 105 6.09 -3.46 -4.02
CA GLU A 105 5.77 -2.05 -3.93
C GLU A 105 4.25 -1.90 -3.98
N LEU A 106 3.69 -1.20 -2.99
CA LEU A 106 2.28 -0.80 -2.99
C LEU A 106 2.16 0.64 -3.45
N THR A 107 1.24 0.92 -4.37
CA THR A 107 1.16 2.20 -5.06
C THR A 107 -0.27 2.71 -5.16
N ILE A 108 -0.43 4.03 -5.16
CA ILE A 108 -1.64 4.72 -5.61
C ILE A 108 -1.25 5.76 -6.65
N TYR A 109 -1.79 5.63 -7.86
CA TYR A 109 -1.58 6.57 -8.96
C TYR A 109 -2.85 7.39 -9.15
N GLU A 110 -2.73 8.72 -9.17
CA GLU A 110 -3.79 9.64 -9.57
C GLU A 110 -3.56 10.08 -11.02
N TYR A 111 -4.59 9.97 -11.85
CA TYR A 111 -4.58 10.41 -13.23
C TYR A 111 -5.37 11.70 -13.42
N ARG A 112 -4.80 12.65 -14.15
CA ARG A 112 -5.50 13.85 -14.64
C ARG A 112 -5.20 14.03 -16.12
N ASP A 113 -6.23 14.26 -16.92
CA ASP A 113 -6.12 14.41 -18.38
C ASP A 113 -5.35 13.25 -19.05
N GLY A 114 -5.56 12.03 -18.56
CA GLY A 114 -4.88 10.81 -19.05
C GLY A 114 -3.40 10.70 -18.69
N LYS A 115 -2.88 11.59 -17.83
CA LYS A 115 -1.48 11.62 -17.37
C LYS A 115 -1.36 11.37 -15.89
N VAL A 116 -0.24 10.78 -15.47
CA VAL A 116 0.07 10.53 -14.07
C VAL A 116 0.35 11.86 -13.37
N PHE A 117 -0.57 12.28 -12.50
CA PHE A 117 -0.51 13.53 -11.74
C PHE A 117 0.14 13.34 -10.37
N ARG A 118 -0.16 12.23 -9.69
CA ARG A 118 0.38 11.93 -8.36
C ARG A 118 0.69 10.45 -8.24
N ILE A 119 1.82 10.14 -7.61
CA ILE A 119 2.26 8.79 -7.29
C ILE A 119 2.50 8.72 -5.79
N LEU A 120 1.77 7.88 -5.11
CA LEU A 120 2.02 7.46 -3.74
C LEU A 120 2.60 6.05 -3.81
N THR A 121 3.70 5.80 -3.12
CA THR A 121 4.35 4.49 -3.13
C THR A 121 5.05 4.15 -1.83
N ALA A 122 4.92 2.88 -1.42
CA ALA A 122 5.67 2.27 -0.35
C ALA A 122 6.34 0.96 -0.80
N THR A 123 7.65 0.91 -0.62
CA THR A 123 8.49 -0.26 -0.89
C THR A 123 8.63 -1.13 0.35
N ASP A 124 8.51 -2.45 0.19
CA ASP A 124 8.79 -3.42 1.24
C ASP A 124 10.31 -3.49 1.53
N LYS A 125 10.76 -2.57 2.38
CA LYS A 125 12.17 -2.45 2.80
C LYS A 125 12.64 -3.67 3.60
N GLU A 126 11.74 -4.40 4.25
CA GLU A 126 12.11 -5.61 5.00
C GLU A 126 12.49 -6.74 4.06
N SER A 127 11.75 -6.93 2.97
CA SER A 127 12.09 -7.92 1.94
C SER A 127 13.39 -7.58 1.22
N ILE A 128 13.67 -6.29 0.98
CA ILE A 128 14.99 -5.84 0.46
C ILE A 128 16.10 -6.14 1.47
N LYS A 129 15.92 -5.75 2.75
CA LYS A 129 16.91 -5.95 3.82
C LYS A 129 17.25 -7.42 4.00
N ASN A 130 16.25 -8.29 3.97
CA ASN A 130 16.39 -9.72 4.18
C ASN A 130 16.74 -10.48 2.87
N GLN A 131 16.71 -9.80 1.71
CA GLN A 131 16.90 -10.38 0.38
C GLN A 131 16.04 -11.64 0.20
N VAL A 132 14.74 -11.49 0.46
CA VAL A 132 13.75 -12.58 0.39
C VAL A 132 13.70 -13.12 -1.04
N GLU A 133 13.86 -14.43 -1.24
CA GLU A 133 13.96 -15.01 -2.58
C GLU A 133 12.61 -15.06 -3.33
N SER A 134 11.49 -15.09 -2.60
CA SER A 134 10.16 -15.10 -3.20
C SER A 134 9.10 -14.50 -2.28
N LEU A 135 8.15 -13.77 -2.85
CA LEU A 135 7.01 -13.23 -2.12
C LEU A 135 5.71 -13.97 -2.45
N PRO A 136 4.81 -14.12 -1.46
CA PRO A 136 3.44 -14.51 -1.73
C PRO A 136 2.77 -13.48 -2.65
N ARG A 137 2.19 -13.99 -3.74
CA ARG A 137 1.32 -13.24 -4.63
C ARG A 137 -0.02 -13.03 -3.95
N THR A 138 -0.71 -11.96 -4.31
CA THR A 138 -2.03 -11.69 -3.72
C THR A 138 -3.00 -12.82 -4.07
N PRO A 139 -3.82 -13.27 -3.12
CA PRO A 139 -4.66 -14.43 -3.31
C PRO A 139 -5.78 -14.23 -4.35
N PHE A 140 -5.99 -13.01 -4.88
CA PHE A 140 -7.13 -12.67 -5.74
C PHE A 140 -6.78 -11.62 -6.80
N ASP A 141 -6.41 -12.03 -8.01
CA ASP A 141 -6.76 -11.28 -9.23
C ASP A 141 -7.29 -12.23 -10.30
N THR A 142 -8.45 -11.87 -10.81
CA THR A 142 -9.23 -12.41 -11.93
C THR A 142 -8.48 -13.31 -12.93
N GLY A 143 -8.61 -14.64 -12.78
CA GLY A 143 -8.22 -15.59 -13.84
C GLY A 143 -8.09 -17.07 -13.46
N TYR A 144 -8.00 -17.43 -12.18
CA TYR A 144 -7.88 -18.84 -11.75
C TYR A 144 -8.84 -19.18 -10.60
N GLY A 145 -9.99 -19.75 -10.94
CA GLY A 145 -10.58 -20.87 -10.18
C GLY A 145 -11.40 -20.59 -8.92
N TYR A 146 -11.51 -19.36 -8.42
CA TYR A 146 -12.43 -19.03 -7.32
C TYR A 146 -13.52 -18.06 -7.79
N GLY A 147 -14.77 -18.35 -7.43
CA GLY A 147 -15.91 -17.47 -7.71
C GLY A 147 -15.72 -16.12 -7.02
N LEU A 148 -16.11 -15.04 -7.69
CA LEU A 148 -16.17 -13.74 -7.03
C LEU A 148 -17.14 -13.86 -5.84
N PRO A 149 -16.76 -13.34 -4.65
CA PRO A 149 -17.68 -13.28 -3.52
C PRO A 149 -18.96 -12.53 -3.92
N GLU A 150 -20.09 -12.84 -3.26
CA GLU A 150 -21.30 -12.04 -3.43
C GLU A 150 -20.97 -10.57 -3.12
N GLN A 151 -21.36 -9.66 -4.02
CA GLN A 151 -20.93 -8.26 -3.94
C GLN A 151 -21.50 -7.63 -2.67
N THR A 152 -20.62 -7.36 -1.71
CA THR A 152 -20.97 -6.58 -0.53
C THR A 152 -21.02 -5.11 -0.91
N THR A 153 -22.18 -4.48 -0.74
CA THR A 153 -22.35 -3.04 -0.96
C THR A 153 -21.89 -2.22 0.25
N GLY A 154 -21.47 -0.98 0.01
CA GLY A 154 -21.09 -0.04 1.07
C GLY A 154 -19.75 -0.39 1.71
N LEU A 155 -18.84 -0.93 0.90
CA LEU A 155 -17.55 -1.43 1.38
C LEU A 155 -16.70 -0.28 1.96
N LYS A 156 -16.80 0.90 1.35
CA LYS A 156 -16.15 2.12 1.84
C LYS A 156 -16.59 2.45 3.25
N GLU A 157 -17.90 2.48 3.51
CA GLU A 157 -18.48 2.80 4.81
C GLU A 157 -18.13 1.75 5.87
N LYS A 158 -18.12 0.47 5.49
CA LYS A 158 -17.70 -0.63 6.38
C LYS A 158 -16.24 -0.47 6.81
N PHE A 159 -15.35 -0.20 5.85
CA PHE A 159 -13.93 0.01 6.11
C PHE A 159 -13.68 1.24 6.98
N THR A 160 -14.28 2.39 6.66
CA THR A 160 -14.10 3.61 7.47
C THR A 160 -14.70 3.44 8.87
N SER A 161 -15.83 2.73 9.01
CA SER A 161 -16.41 2.40 10.31
C SER A 161 -15.50 1.54 11.18
N LEU A 162 -14.78 0.57 10.59
CA LEU A 162 -13.75 -0.20 11.31
C LEU A 162 -12.69 0.74 11.89
N ILE A 163 -12.14 1.62 11.05
CA ILE A 163 -11.04 2.52 11.42
C ILE A 163 -11.49 3.51 12.50
N GLU A 164 -12.67 4.10 12.35
CA GLU A 164 -13.27 4.95 13.38
C GLU A 164 -13.52 4.20 14.69
N GLY A 165 -14.07 3.00 14.61
CA GLY A 165 -14.35 2.20 15.79
C GLY A 165 -13.08 1.80 16.54
N ILE A 166 -12.02 1.42 15.82
CA ILE A 166 -10.69 1.21 16.41
C ILE A 166 -10.20 2.49 17.06
N THR A 167 -10.13 3.62 16.35
CA THR A 167 -9.57 4.87 16.90
C THR A 167 -10.36 5.43 18.09
N LYS A 168 -11.67 5.19 18.17
CA LYS A 168 -12.55 5.65 19.26
C LYS A 168 -12.67 4.66 20.43
N GLY A 169 -11.86 3.60 20.47
CA GLY A 169 -11.84 2.65 21.59
C GLY A 169 -12.82 1.47 21.49
N ASN A 170 -13.63 1.39 20.42
CA ASN A 170 -14.53 0.27 20.18
C ASN A 170 -13.85 -0.87 19.39
N VAL A 171 -12.63 -1.24 19.79
CA VAL A 171 -11.80 -2.21 19.05
C VAL A 171 -12.50 -3.55 18.87
N LYS A 172 -13.02 -4.11 19.96
CA LYS A 172 -13.58 -5.48 19.95
C LYS A 172 -14.75 -5.62 19.00
N GLU A 173 -15.75 -4.76 19.12
CA GLU A 173 -16.95 -4.81 18.26
C GLU A 173 -16.59 -4.57 16.79
N SER A 174 -15.72 -3.58 16.53
CA SER A 174 -15.32 -3.21 15.18
C SER A 174 -14.57 -4.33 14.47
N VAL A 175 -13.63 -4.98 15.17
CA VAL A 175 -12.88 -6.11 14.61
C VAL A 175 -13.76 -7.33 14.45
N LEU A 176 -14.66 -7.65 15.40
CA LEU A 176 -15.59 -8.78 15.26
C LEU A 176 -16.55 -8.61 14.07
N LYS A 177 -16.93 -7.37 13.75
CA LYS A 177 -17.83 -7.05 12.65
C LYS A 177 -17.13 -7.11 11.28
N TYR A 178 -15.89 -6.64 11.20
CA TYR A 178 -15.19 -6.50 9.92
C TYR A 178 -14.27 -7.68 9.59
N CYS A 179 -13.63 -8.30 10.58
CA CYS A 179 -12.62 -9.34 10.33
C CYS A 179 -13.21 -10.75 10.40
N ALA A 180 -12.79 -11.60 9.44
CA ALA A 180 -13.04 -13.02 9.52
C ALA A 180 -12.34 -13.62 10.76
N PRO A 181 -12.77 -14.80 11.27
CA PRO A 181 -12.11 -15.45 12.41
C PRO A 181 -10.59 -15.60 12.26
N ASN A 182 -10.13 -15.84 11.03
CA ASN A 182 -8.72 -15.88 10.67
C ASN A 182 -8.48 -14.96 9.47
N VAL A 183 -7.44 -14.14 9.56
CA VAL A 183 -7.02 -13.23 8.49
C VAL A 183 -5.62 -13.62 8.02
N LEU A 184 -5.46 -13.84 6.72
CA LEU A 184 -4.16 -14.11 6.12
C LEU A 184 -3.38 -12.80 5.91
N PHE A 185 -2.34 -12.59 6.70
CA PHE A 185 -1.50 -11.40 6.67
C PHE A 185 -0.27 -11.61 5.77
N ASN A 186 -0.10 -10.71 4.80
CA ASN A 186 0.96 -10.69 3.78
C ASN A 186 1.16 -12.03 3.04
N GLY A 187 0.13 -12.89 3.02
CA GLY A 187 0.18 -14.22 2.41
C GLY A 187 1.01 -15.26 3.18
N ILE A 188 1.49 -14.95 4.39
CA ILE A 188 2.41 -15.82 5.14
C ILE A 188 1.80 -16.27 6.46
N ARG A 189 1.17 -15.35 7.19
CA ARG A 189 0.76 -15.60 8.58
C ARG A 189 -0.75 -15.49 8.71
N ASN A 190 -1.41 -16.56 9.15
CA ASN A 190 -2.78 -16.48 9.65
C ASN A 190 -2.77 -15.88 11.05
N ILE A 191 -3.55 -14.83 11.26
CA ILE A 191 -3.74 -14.14 12.54
C ILE A 191 -5.22 -14.23 12.91
N THR A 192 -5.51 -14.61 14.14
CA THR A 192 -6.91 -14.64 14.62
C THR A 192 -7.44 -13.23 14.82
N ARG A 193 -8.76 -13.03 14.67
CA ARG A 193 -9.37 -11.72 14.99
C ARG A 193 -9.18 -11.34 16.46
N GLU A 194 -9.08 -12.32 17.36
CA GLU A 194 -8.75 -12.12 18.77
C GLU A 194 -7.32 -11.57 18.95
N GLU A 195 -6.34 -12.07 18.20
CA GLU A 195 -5.00 -11.48 18.14
C GLU A 195 -5.03 -10.04 17.60
N ILE A 196 -5.81 -9.76 16.55
CA ILE A 196 -5.96 -8.40 15.99
C ILE A 196 -6.54 -7.46 17.06
N ILE A 197 -7.56 -7.90 17.81
CA ILE A 197 -8.13 -7.16 18.94
C ILE A 197 -7.04 -6.87 19.97
N GLN A 198 -6.28 -7.89 20.39
CA GLN A 198 -5.27 -7.74 21.43
C GLN A 198 -4.15 -6.78 21.00
N GLN A 199 -3.70 -6.83 19.75
CA GLN A 199 -2.69 -5.91 19.21
C GLN A 199 -3.19 -4.46 19.23
N ASN A 200 -4.43 -4.22 18.80
CA ASN A 200 -5.02 -2.88 18.83
C ASN A 200 -5.22 -2.36 20.27
N LEU A 201 -5.63 -3.22 21.20
CA LEU A 201 -5.74 -2.85 22.62
C LEU A 201 -4.38 -2.51 23.24
N THR A 202 -3.32 -3.24 22.90
CA THR A 202 -1.94 -2.90 23.32
C THR A 202 -1.49 -1.54 22.78
N ILE A 203 -1.87 -1.20 21.54
CA ILE A 203 -1.59 0.12 20.98
C ILE A 203 -2.36 1.21 21.76
N GLN A 204 -3.65 1.02 22.04
CA GLN A 204 -4.48 1.99 22.78
C GLN A 204 -4.08 2.16 24.24
N ASP A 205 -3.52 1.12 24.83
CA ASP A 205 -3.00 1.15 26.19
C ASP A 205 -1.72 2.02 26.27
N ALA A 206 -0.97 2.12 25.17
CA ALA A 206 0.28 2.88 25.10
C ALA A 206 0.14 4.26 24.42
N LEU A 207 -0.86 4.43 23.55
CA LEU A 207 -1.10 5.63 22.75
C LEU A 207 -2.50 6.19 23.02
N THR A 208 -2.58 7.49 23.29
CA THR A 208 -3.84 8.26 23.29
C THR A 208 -3.97 9.08 22.01
N ASP A 209 -5.13 9.71 21.80
CA ASP A 209 -5.40 10.61 20.67
C ASP A 209 -5.12 9.96 19.30
N LEU A 210 -5.44 8.66 19.18
CA LEU A 210 -5.24 7.93 17.94
C LEU A 210 -6.06 8.56 16.81
N LYS A 211 -5.39 8.92 15.71
CA LYS A 211 -6.03 9.45 14.50
C LYS A 211 -5.54 8.68 13.28
N VAL A 212 -6.44 8.51 12.32
CA VAL A 212 -6.12 7.97 11.00
C VAL A 212 -6.53 8.99 9.94
N GLU A 213 -5.60 9.32 9.04
CA GLU A 213 -5.81 10.24 7.94
C GLU A 213 -5.45 9.54 6.63
N PHE A 214 -6.39 9.47 5.69
CA PHE A 214 -6.19 8.85 4.38
C PHE A 214 -5.59 9.86 3.40
N ASP A 215 -4.47 9.49 2.80
CA ASP A 215 -3.88 10.20 1.67
C ASP A 215 -4.36 9.64 0.31
N GLY A 216 -4.72 8.35 0.32
CA GLY A 216 -5.40 7.68 -0.77
C GLY A 216 -6.29 6.56 -0.27
N LEU A 217 -7.47 6.41 -0.87
CA LEU A 217 -8.41 5.33 -0.60
C LEU A 217 -9.07 4.94 -1.92
N VAL A 218 -8.90 3.66 -2.28
CA VAL A 218 -9.44 3.05 -3.50
C VAL A 218 -10.27 1.83 -3.10
N VAL A 219 -11.56 1.84 -3.40
CA VAL A 219 -12.54 0.81 -3.12
C VAL A 219 -13.07 0.23 -4.42
N ASP A 220 -12.75 -1.03 -4.64
CA ASP A 220 -13.29 -1.85 -5.73
C ASP A 220 -14.36 -2.76 -5.16
N GLU A 221 -15.61 -2.29 -5.20
CA GLU A 221 -16.76 -3.07 -4.75
C GLU A 221 -17.03 -4.27 -5.66
N ASP A 222 -16.67 -4.21 -6.94
CA ASP A 222 -16.96 -5.30 -7.87
C ASP A 222 -16.11 -6.54 -7.56
N HIS A 223 -14.89 -6.33 -7.06
CA HIS A 223 -13.96 -7.40 -6.68
C HIS A 223 -13.65 -7.46 -5.19
N GLN A 224 -14.39 -6.70 -4.36
CA GLN A 224 -14.35 -6.78 -2.90
C GLN A 224 -12.95 -6.47 -2.31
N ARG A 225 -12.34 -5.36 -2.75
CA ARG A 225 -11.01 -4.91 -2.34
C ARG A 225 -10.99 -3.47 -1.85
N VAL A 226 -10.16 -3.18 -0.86
CA VAL A 226 -9.86 -1.81 -0.40
C VAL A 226 -8.36 -1.58 -0.35
N GLY A 227 -7.88 -0.73 -1.25
CA GLY A 227 -6.53 -0.20 -1.28
C GLY A 227 -6.47 1.14 -0.53
N SER A 228 -5.49 1.32 0.34
CA SER A 228 -5.37 2.56 1.12
C SER A 228 -3.92 2.96 1.34
N ALA A 229 -3.68 4.27 1.41
CA ALA A 229 -2.48 4.91 1.91
C ALA A 229 -2.92 5.87 3.01
N TYR A 230 -2.40 5.70 4.23
CA TYR A 230 -2.87 6.47 5.39
C TYR A 230 -1.82 6.64 6.47
N PHE A 231 -1.91 7.77 7.17
CA PHE A 231 -1.16 8.04 8.38
C PHE A 231 -1.94 7.59 9.60
N VAL A 232 -1.23 7.00 10.57
CA VAL A 232 -1.72 6.81 11.94
C VAL A 232 -0.89 7.70 12.84
N THR A 233 -1.53 8.54 13.66
CA THR A 233 -0.85 9.28 14.72
C THR A 233 -1.38 8.88 16.09
N GLY A 234 -0.52 8.99 17.10
CA GLY A 234 -0.89 8.75 18.50
C GLY A 234 0.12 9.36 19.45
N ARG A 235 -0.36 9.83 20.60
CA ARG A 235 0.50 10.37 21.67
C ARG A 235 0.88 9.29 22.64
N VAL A 236 2.18 9.11 22.84
CA VAL A 236 2.76 8.09 23.72
C VAL A 236 2.52 8.48 25.18
N THR A 237 1.86 7.62 25.96
CA THR A 237 1.58 7.84 27.39
C THR A 237 2.52 7.07 28.31
N LYS A 238 3.09 5.97 27.80
CA LYS A 238 4.10 5.13 28.46
C LYS A 238 5.09 4.59 27.43
N PRO A 239 6.28 4.11 27.82
CA PRO A 239 7.27 3.60 26.87
C PRO A 239 6.65 2.61 25.88
N PHE A 240 6.77 2.93 24.59
CA PHE A 240 6.19 2.15 23.50
C PHE A 240 7.24 2.02 22.40
N LYS A 241 7.76 0.81 22.20
CA LYS A 241 8.97 0.59 21.38
C LYS A 241 10.10 1.51 21.87
N ASP A 242 10.72 2.25 20.97
CA ASP A 242 11.79 3.21 21.25
C ASP A 242 11.28 4.63 21.53
N TYR A 243 9.95 4.82 21.69
CA TYR A 243 9.34 6.13 21.93
C TYR A 243 9.08 6.40 23.41
N LEU A 244 9.36 7.64 23.82
CA LEU A 244 9.20 8.14 25.18
C LEU A 244 7.83 8.79 25.39
N PRO A 245 7.32 8.78 26.63
CA PRO A 245 6.10 9.50 26.99
C PRO A 245 6.12 10.98 26.56
N GLY A 246 5.00 11.45 26.03
CA GLY A 246 4.81 12.82 25.53
C GLY A 246 5.06 12.99 24.03
N GLN A 247 5.85 12.10 23.41
CA GLN A 247 6.07 12.12 21.95
C GLN A 247 4.78 11.79 21.19
N ILE A 248 4.67 12.33 19.97
CA ILE A 248 3.66 11.90 19.00
C ILE A 248 4.36 11.00 18.00
N VAL A 249 3.89 9.76 17.87
CA VAL A 249 4.36 8.85 16.83
C VAL A 249 3.44 8.99 15.61
N GLN A 250 4.04 9.00 14.43
CA GLN A 250 3.36 8.92 13.15
C GLN A 250 3.86 7.68 12.40
N GLN A 251 2.93 6.91 11.84
CA GLN A 251 3.23 5.77 10.99
C GLN A 251 2.48 5.89 9.67
N TYR A 252 3.19 5.85 8.55
CA TYR A 252 2.59 5.86 7.21
C TYR A 252 2.53 4.42 6.66
N LYS A 253 1.34 3.96 6.29
CA LYS A 253 1.07 2.61 5.80
C LYS A 253 0.32 2.61 4.47
N TYR A 254 0.59 1.57 3.71
CA TYR A 254 -0.18 1.17 2.54
C TYR A 254 -0.76 -0.21 2.81
N ALA A 255 -2.01 -0.44 2.43
CA ALA A 255 -2.69 -1.70 2.68
C ALA A 255 -3.71 -2.04 1.60
N ILE A 256 -3.82 -3.34 1.28
CA ILE A 256 -4.90 -3.96 0.51
C ILE A 256 -5.67 -4.90 1.42
N HIS A 257 -6.96 -4.63 1.59
CA HIS A 257 -7.90 -5.53 2.25
C HIS A 257 -8.62 -6.35 1.19
N PHE A 258 -8.68 -7.68 1.39
CA PHE A 258 -9.44 -8.61 0.58
C PHE A 258 -10.61 -9.13 1.39
N ILE A 259 -11.82 -8.85 0.91
CA ILE A 259 -13.06 -9.22 1.58
C ILE A 259 -13.56 -10.55 1.01
N ASN A 260 -13.87 -11.49 1.89
CA ASN A 260 -14.35 -12.82 1.53
C ASN A 260 -15.86 -12.81 1.19
N GLU A 261 -16.39 -13.98 0.87
CA GLU A 261 -17.82 -14.17 0.54
C GLU A 261 -18.79 -13.78 1.67
N ASP A 262 -18.34 -13.82 2.93
CA ASP A 262 -19.13 -13.40 4.08
C ASP A 262 -19.12 -11.87 4.29
N GLY A 263 -18.47 -11.11 3.40
CA GLY A 263 -18.30 -9.67 3.55
C GLY A 263 -17.34 -9.28 4.68
N GLN A 264 -16.41 -10.18 5.05
CA GLN A 264 -15.41 -10.00 6.11
C GLN A 264 -13.98 -9.97 5.54
N LEU A 265 -13.06 -9.31 6.24
CA LEU A 265 -11.63 -9.32 5.90
C LEU A 265 -11.07 -10.74 6.02
N GLY A 266 -10.76 -11.36 4.90
CA GLY A 266 -10.13 -12.69 4.84
C GLY A 266 -8.61 -12.63 4.66
N ALA A 267 -8.10 -11.61 3.96
CA ALA A 267 -6.67 -11.39 3.79
C ALA A 267 -6.30 -9.90 3.76
N LEU A 268 -5.08 -9.60 4.20
CA LEU A 268 -4.52 -8.25 4.25
C LEU A 268 -3.08 -8.30 3.74
N THR A 269 -2.75 -7.44 2.77
CA THR A 269 -1.37 -7.15 2.38
C THR A 269 -1.04 -5.73 2.79
N SER A 270 0.07 -5.49 3.49
CA SER A 270 0.44 -4.15 3.93
C SER A 270 1.95 -3.92 3.95
N VAL A 271 2.34 -2.66 3.72
CA VAL A 271 3.71 -2.15 3.77
C VAL A 271 3.73 -0.90 4.66
N VAL A 272 4.69 -0.85 5.59
CA VAL A 272 4.96 0.36 6.38
C VAL A 272 6.00 1.18 5.62
N GLU A 273 5.62 2.38 5.21
CA GLU A 273 6.51 3.31 4.50
C GLU A 273 7.51 3.93 5.47
N SER A 274 7.00 4.47 6.58
CA SER A 274 7.79 5.11 7.64
C SER A 274 7.10 5.02 8.99
N GLU A 275 7.90 5.10 10.05
CA GLU A 275 7.47 5.31 11.43
C GLU A 275 8.46 6.31 12.06
N LYS A 276 7.95 7.41 12.62
CA LYS A 276 8.78 8.49 13.18
C LYS A 276 8.08 9.20 14.33
N ALA A 277 8.85 9.83 15.21
CA ALA A 277 8.32 10.85 16.12
C ALA A 277 8.13 12.17 15.35
N ILE A 278 7.07 12.90 15.65
CA ILE A 278 6.79 14.23 15.10
C ILE A 278 6.62 15.26 16.22
N GLU A 279 6.94 16.52 15.94
CA GLU A 279 6.77 17.62 16.89
C GLU A 279 5.28 17.97 17.04
N GLY A 280 4.84 18.23 18.28
CA GLY A 280 3.46 18.60 18.56
C GLY A 280 3.16 20.01 18.06
N GLY A 281 2.58 20.13 16.87
CA GLY A 281 2.16 21.41 16.30
C GLY A 281 2.24 21.50 14.77
N THR A 282 2.92 20.58 14.10
CA THR A 282 2.91 20.48 12.65
C THR A 282 1.82 19.49 12.23
N GLU A 283 0.81 19.99 11.50
CA GLU A 283 0.05 19.13 10.58
C GLU A 283 1.06 18.27 9.81
N ALA A 284 0.73 16.98 9.65
CA ALA A 284 1.57 15.96 9.06
C ALA A 284 2.40 16.53 7.89
N ALA A 285 3.70 16.76 8.12
CA ALA A 285 4.57 17.26 7.07
C ALA A 285 4.69 16.17 6.00
N HIS A 286 4.09 16.49 4.84
CA HIS A 286 4.04 15.73 3.60
C HIS A 286 5.44 15.39 3.05
#